data_AF-Q2RMD5-F1
#
_entry.id   AF-Q2RMD5-F1
#
_cell.length_a   1.000
_cell.length_b   1.000
_cell.length_c   1.000
_cell.angle_alpha   90.00
_cell.angle_beta   90.00
_cell.angle_gamma   90.00
#
_symmetry.space_group_name_H-M   'P 1'
#
loop_
_entity.id
_entity.type
_entity.pdbx_description
1 polymer ?
#
loop_
_entity_poly.entity_id
_entity_poly.type
_entity_poly.pdbx_seq_one_letter_code
_entity_poly.pdbx_strand_id
1 'polypeptide(L)'
;MFRRLLACFLILLSLSLAGCRAEKQPVTATASFKEFKSNIVGLEFYVNQPSGDPKQVINLNDKQLARRFLDFLGQLPVTNPPPDSWTGARDFLAFKFTHNGEILASKQYPYYHQDNGPGYLELEDGWHQVPAAFNSRLATLAQYPEATSNVDPADVAFLKQYGWTIFYKIKTYSGRLPDKLLHESGEYPVALYYAYNNELSKDVGLDLTPYLGKNVQINLYKLEEPLPAFMKPRQDAGRAVIVRDGDKIVGAWLDAGGPDAFACSLKGRRLEEITGKSWGEWVDQYIDHRNEQEKLISQMNPEKVIETYYEAIDHKDPRTAHACETRRRLVTYLFRNMDNNRLYNYSYATNDADEINNITRARVIRIQPYQGPGPEQPDVKKYMVEVDINVRRVITYDSGRQVRFFTLRRETPTTGWRIDDISTGP
;
A
#
# COMPACT_ATOMS: atom_id res chain seq x y z
N MET A 1 -23.75 7.22 65.94
CA MET A 1 -24.49 5.95 65.76
C MET A 1 -23.48 4.83 65.63
N PHE A 2 -23.47 3.91 66.61
CA PHE A 2 -22.86 2.57 66.67
C PHE A 2 -21.51 2.30 65.97
N ARG A 3 -20.36 2.13 66.67
CA ARG A 3 -19.92 0.94 67.46
C ARG A 3 -20.20 -0.37 66.71
N ARG A 4 -19.20 -1.00 66.07
CA ARG A 4 -18.40 -2.18 66.53
C ARG A 4 -18.10 -3.00 65.25
N LEU A 5 -17.06 -3.81 65.07
CA LEU A 5 -16.09 -4.42 65.96
C LEU A 5 -14.89 -4.89 65.13
N LEU A 6 -13.73 -4.76 65.77
CA LEU A 6 -12.41 -5.28 65.43
C LEU A 6 -12.41 -6.82 65.52
N ALA A 7 -11.79 -7.53 64.57
CA ALA A 7 -11.23 -8.86 64.82
C ALA A 7 -10.08 -9.13 63.83
N CYS A 8 -8.86 -9.11 64.39
CA CYS A 8 -7.59 -9.45 63.76
C CYS A 8 -7.32 -10.97 63.79
N PHE A 9 -6.25 -11.37 63.07
CA PHE A 9 -5.48 -12.63 63.15
C PHE A 9 -6.09 -13.83 62.39
N LEU A 10 -5.41 -14.52 61.45
CA LEU A 10 -4.03 -15.08 61.47
C LEU A 10 -3.46 -15.41 60.05
N ILE A 11 -2.12 -15.28 59.89
CA ILE A 11 -1.14 -16.15 59.17
C ILE A 11 -1.27 -16.28 57.63
N LEU A 12 -0.40 -15.64 56.82
CA LEU A 12 0.97 -16.04 56.37
C LEU A 12 1.03 -17.15 55.29
N LEU A 13 1.64 -16.76 54.16
CA LEU A 13 2.31 -17.54 53.10
C LEU A 13 1.47 -18.46 52.21
N SER A 14 1.31 -18.06 50.93
CA SER A 14 1.99 -18.76 49.82
C SER A 14 1.87 -17.98 48.50
N LEU A 15 2.95 -18.08 47.73
CA LEU A 15 3.17 -17.51 46.42
C LEU A 15 2.11 -17.93 45.39
N SER A 16 1.77 -17.05 44.45
CA SER A 16 2.23 -17.19 43.06
C SER A 16 1.59 -16.16 42.13
N LEU A 17 2.46 -15.62 41.28
CA LEU A 17 2.14 -14.87 40.07
C LEU A 17 1.27 -15.72 39.13
N ALA A 18 0.11 -15.22 38.74
CA ALA A 18 -0.59 -15.67 37.52
C ALA A 18 -1.64 -14.61 37.14
N GLY A 19 -1.18 -13.51 36.54
CA GLY A 19 -2.02 -12.51 35.89
C GLY A 19 -1.81 -12.49 34.39
N CYS A 20 -1.50 -13.64 33.77
CA CYS A 20 -1.57 -13.77 32.31
C CYS A 20 -3.04 -13.67 31.90
N ARG A 21 -3.41 -12.63 31.16
CA ARG A 21 -4.59 -12.66 30.30
C ARG A 21 -4.41 -13.83 29.34
N ALA A 22 -5.04 -14.95 29.65
CA ALA A 22 -5.29 -15.98 28.68
C ALA A 22 -6.21 -15.37 27.61
N GLU A 23 -5.70 -15.19 26.40
CA GLU A 23 -6.55 -15.20 25.22
C GLU A 23 -7.39 -16.47 25.31
N LYS A 24 -8.71 -16.32 25.47
CA LYS A 24 -9.61 -17.47 25.42
C LYS A 24 -9.42 -18.11 24.05
N GLN A 25 -8.89 -19.34 24.02
CA GLN A 25 -8.97 -20.18 22.83
C GLN A 25 -10.44 -20.21 22.38
N PRO A 26 -10.73 -19.95 21.09
CA PRO A 26 -12.10 -20.02 20.61
C PRO A 26 -12.64 -21.43 20.85
N VAL A 27 -13.88 -21.51 21.33
CA VAL A 27 -14.58 -22.78 21.53
C VAL A 27 -14.72 -23.43 20.15
N THR A 28 -13.86 -24.41 19.86
CA THR A 28 -13.94 -25.20 18.63
C THR A 28 -15.17 -26.09 18.72
N ALA A 29 -16.19 -25.80 17.93
CA ALA A 29 -17.35 -26.67 17.84
C ALA A 29 -16.96 -28.00 17.16
N THR A 30 -17.47 -29.12 17.66
CA THR A 30 -17.29 -30.46 17.06
C THR A 30 -18.12 -30.69 15.79
N ALA A 31 -18.86 -29.67 15.32
CA ALA A 31 -19.68 -29.75 14.12
C ALA A 31 -18.81 -29.87 12.86
N SER A 32 -19.21 -30.78 11.96
CA SER A 32 -18.58 -30.98 10.66
C SER A 32 -18.93 -29.88 9.66
N PHE A 33 -18.09 -29.68 8.64
CA PHE A 33 -18.33 -28.65 7.61
C PHE A 33 -19.72 -28.78 6.96
N LYS A 34 -20.15 -30.02 6.71
CA LYS A 34 -21.45 -30.32 6.11
C LYS A 34 -22.63 -29.82 6.95
N GLU A 35 -22.52 -29.85 8.28
CA GLU A 35 -23.56 -29.43 9.20
C GLU A 35 -23.68 -27.90 9.30
N PHE A 36 -22.55 -27.19 9.27
CA PHE A 36 -22.56 -25.73 9.45
C PHE A 36 -22.46 -24.92 8.16
N LYS A 37 -22.18 -25.51 6.98
CA LYS A 37 -21.91 -24.77 5.74
C LYS A 37 -22.96 -23.73 5.36
N SER A 38 -24.24 -23.99 5.63
CA SER A 38 -25.33 -23.05 5.32
C SER A 38 -25.41 -21.87 6.27
N ASN A 39 -24.73 -21.96 7.42
CA ASN A 39 -24.74 -20.99 8.51
C ASN A 39 -23.41 -20.24 8.64
N ILE A 40 -22.49 -20.37 7.68
CA ILE A 40 -21.23 -19.65 7.68
C ILE A 40 -21.50 -18.14 7.55
N VAL A 41 -20.88 -17.37 8.43
CA VAL A 41 -20.95 -15.91 8.52
C VAL A 41 -19.58 -15.23 8.48
N GLY A 42 -18.50 -16.01 8.43
CA GLY A 42 -17.13 -15.51 8.42
C GLY A 42 -16.13 -16.60 8.06
N LEU A 43 -14.88 -16.19 7.86
CA LEU A 43 -13.77 -17.11 7.62
C LEU A 43 -12.49 -16.58 8.27
N GLU A 44 -11.58 -17.50 8.55
CA GLU A 44 -10.26 -17.21 9.08
C GLU A 44 -9.23 -17.93 8.20
N PHE A 45 -8.11 -17.26 7.95
CA PHE A 45 -6.99 -17.82 7.20
C PHE A 45 -5.72 -17.70 8.04
N TYR A 46 -5.01 -18.81 8.17
CA TYR A 46 -3.82 -18.94 8.98
C TYR A 46 -2.66 -19.39 8.11
N VAL A 47 -1.57 -18.64 8.15
CA VAL A 47 -0.35 -18.96 7.40
C VAL A 47 0.62 -19.69 8.32
N ASN A 48 1.14 -20.81 7.84
CA ASN A 48 2.14 -21.58 8.56
C ASN A 48 3.44 -20.78 8.72
N GLN A 49 4.04 -20.88 9.91
CA GLN A 49 5.30 -20.22 10.22
C GLN A 49 6.45 -21.24 10.27
N PRO A 50 7.68 -20.87 9.90
CA PRO A 50 8.84 -21.76 10.02
C PRO A 50 9.08 -22.28 11.44
N SER A 51 8.66 -21.51 12.44
CA SER A 51 8.66 -21.88 13.86
C SER A 51 7.45 -21.27 14.56
N GLY A 52 6.82 -22.03 15.45
CA GLY A 52 5.66 -21.59 16.24
C GLY A 52 4.32 -21.96 15.61
N ASP A 53 3.26 -21.46 16.24
CA ASP A 53 1.88 -21.70 15.82
C ASP A 53 1.53 -20.93 14.53
N PRO A 54 0.56 -21.43 13.73
CA PRO A 54 0.10 -20.72 12.53
C PRO A 54 -0.38 -19.30 12.86
N LYS A 55 0.04 -18.32 12.05
CA LYS A 55 -0.34 -16.91 12.24
C LYS A 55 -1.66 -16.63 11.53
N GLN A 56 -2.66 -16.12 12.26
CA GLN A 56 -3.88 -15.61 11.64
C GLN A 56 -3.57 -14.36 10.81
N VAL A 57 -3.89 -14.39 9.52
CA VAL A 57 -3.69 -13.26 8.59
C VAL A 57 -5.02 -12.72 8.05
N ILE A 58 -6.11 -13.50 8.10
CA ILE A 58 -7.47 -13.02 7.84
C ILE A 58 -8.36 -13.42 9.01
N ASN A 59 -9.18 -12.48 9.45
CA ASN A 59 -10.24 -12.68 10.42
C ASN A 59 -11.49 -11.94 9.93
N LEU A 60 -12.23 -12.59 9.02
CA LEU A 60 -13.38 -11.98 8.35
C LEU A 60 -14.65 -12.19 9.19
N ASN A 61 -15.14 -11.10 9.79
CA ASN A 61 -16.38 -11.06 10.58
C ASN A 61 -17.48 -10.28 9.86
N ASP A 62 -17.66 -10.54 8.57
CA ASP A 62 -18.60 -9.85 7.70
C ASP A 62 -19.38 -10.88 6.89
N LYS A 63 -20.65 -11.09 7.25
CA LYS A 63 -21.50 -12.14 6.66
C LYS A 63 -21.66 -11.99 5.16
N GLN A 64 -21.82 -10.76 4.66
CA GLN A 64 -22.05 -10.53 3.24
C GLN A 64 -20.76 -10.76 2.46
N LEU A 65 -19.63 -10.23 2.95
CA LEU A 65 -18.34 -10.45 2.29
C LEU A 65 -17.95 -11.93 2.34
N ALA A 66 -18.12 -12.59 3.48
CA ALA A 66 -17.89 -14.03 3.62
C ALA A 66 -18.72 -14.83 2.62
N ARG A 67 -19.99 -14.46 2.42
CA ARG A 67 -20.84 -15.11 1.41
C ARG A 67 -20.24 -15.02 0.00
N ARG A 68 -19.71 -13.86 -0.39
CA ARG A 68 -19.04 -13.71 -1.70
C ARG A 68 -17.85 -14.65 -1.85
N PHE A 69 -17.04 -14.81 -0.80
CA PHE A 69 -15.92 -15.76 -0.82
C PHE A 69 -16.39 -17.21 -0.89
N LEU A 70 -17.47 -17.57 -0.20
CA LEU A 70 -18.07 -18.91 -0.29
C LEU A 70 -18.63 -19.20 -1.69
N ASP A 71 -19.16 -18.19 -2.38
CA ASP A 71 -19.62 -18.36 -3.76
C ASP A 71 -18.43 -18.68 -4.71
N PHE A 72 -17.24 -18.13 -4.47
CA PHE A 72 -16.01 -18.55 -5.17
C PHE A 72 -15.51 -19.94 -4.76
N LEU A 73 -15.70 -20.31 -3.49
CA LEU A 73 -15.34 -21.64 -2.98
C LEU A 73 -16.16 -22.74 -3.66
N GLY A 74 -17.44 -22.46 -3.96
CA GLY A 74 -18.29 -23.30 -4.78
C GLY A 74 -18.68 -24.63 -4.12
N GLN A 75 -18.75 -25.68 -4.93
CA GLN A 75 -19.28 -26.99 -4.51
C GLN A 75 -18.26 -27.91 -3.81
N LEU A 76 -16.97 -27.59 -3.86
CA LEU A 76 -15.88 -28.39 -3.28
C LEU A 76 -15.99 -29.90 -3.62
N PRO A 77 -15.70 -30.32 -4.86
CA PRO A 77 -15.73 -31.74 -5.20
C PRO A 77 -14.65 -32.53 -4.46
N VAL A 78 -14.99 -33.74 -4.01
CA VAL A 78 -14.02 -34.69 -3.42
C VAL A 78 -12.96 -35.04 -4.46
N THR A 79 -11.71 -35.10 -4.04
CA THR A 79 -10.53 -35.40 -4.87
C THR A 79 -9.53 -36.26 -4.09
N ASN A 80 -8.56 -36.81 -4.80
CA ASN A 80 -7.38 -37.38 -4.17
C ASN A 80 -6.60 -36.30 -3.39
N PRO A 81 -5.81 -36.69 -2.37
CA PRO A 81 -4.91 -35.78 -1.68
C PRO A 81 -3.97 -35.02 -2.64
N PRO A 82 -3.43 -33.86 -2.23
CA PRO A 82 -2.37 -33.17 -2.96
C PRO A 82 -1.22 -34.13 -3.31
N PRO A 83 -0.62 -34.01 -4.51
CA PRO A 83 0.48 -34.88 -4.90
C PRO A 83 1.70 -34.70 -3.99
N ASP A 84 2.49 -35.75 -3.78
CA ASP A 84 3.72 -35.69 -2.97
C ASP A 84 4.71 -34.62 -3.46
N SER A 85 4.67 -34.31 -4.77
CA SER A 85 5.47 -33.28 -5.42
C SER A 85 4.93 -31.85 -5.21
N TRP A 86 3.94 -31.63 -4.34
CA TRP A 86 3.34 -30.31 -4.12
C TRP A 86 4.31 -29.31 -3.49
N THR A 87 4.53 -28.19 -4.19
CA THR A 87 5.42 -27.10 -3.79
C THR A 87 4.69 -25.82 -3.37
N GLY A 88 3.36 -25.79 -3.47
CA GLY A 88 2.54 -24.66 -3.02
C GLY A 88 2.53 -24.50 -1.50
N ALA A 89 1.94 -23.40 -1.05
CA ALA A 89 1.77 -23.13 0.37
C ALA A 89 0.87 -24.19 1.04
N ARG A 90 1.15 -24.46 2.31
CA ARG A 90 0.43 -25.41 3.15
C ARG A 90 0.00 -24.65 4.40
N ASP A 91 -1.24 -24.21 4.43
CA ASP A 91 -1.80 -23.28 5.40
C ASP A 91 -3.09 -23.85 5.99
N PHE A 92 -3.88 -23.03 6.68
CA PHE A 92 -5.16 -23.46 7.23
C PHE A 92 -6.30 -22.48 7.00
N LEU A 93 -7.49 -23.03 6.81
CA LEU A 93 -8.76 -22.30 6.79
C LEU A 93 -9.62 -22.69 7.97
N ALA A 94 -10.30 -21.73 8.57
CA ALA A 94 -11.41 -21.99 9.48
C ALA A 94 -12.63 -21.16 9.09
N PHE A 95 -13.81 -21.62 9.48
CA PHE A 95 -15.07 -20.97 9.17
C PHE A 95 -15.75 -20.52 10.46
N LYS A 96 -16.35 -19.33 10.42
CA LYS A 96 -17.22 -18.85 11.48
C LYS A 96 -18.65 -19.08 11.10
N PHE A 97 -19.45 -19.62 12.01
CA PHE A 97 -20.84 -19.94 11.71
C PHE A 97 -21.74 -19.66 12.90
N THR A 98 -23.02 -19.44 12.63
CA THR A 98 -24.03 -19.25 13.68
C THR A 98 -24.58 -20.60 14.15
N HIS A 99 -24.55 -20.84 15.46
CA HIS A 99 -25.18 -21.99 16.11
C HIS A 99 -25.88 -21.54 17.39
N ASN A 100 -27.18 -21.80 17.50
CA ASN A 100 -28.01 -21.38 18.65
C ASN A 100 -27.90 -19.88 19.01
N GLY A 101 -27.73 -19.02 18.00
CA GLY A 101 -27.61 -17.57 18.19
C GLY A 101 -26.19 -17.07 18.52
N GLU A 102 -25.23 -17.97 18.71
CA GLU A 102 -23.82 -17.64 18.96
C GLU A 102 -22.99 -17.82 17.68
N ILE A 103 -21.91 -17.05 17.55
CA ILE A 103 -20.91 -17.24 16.48
C ILE A 103 -19.80 -18.12 17.03
N LEU A 104 -19.66 -19.30 16.44
CA LEU A 104 -18.60 -20.27 16.75
C LEU A 104 -17.58 -20.33 15.61
N ALA A 105 -16.36 -20.79 15.92
CA ALA A 105 -15.35 -21.10 14.93
C ALA A 105 -15.24 -22.63 14.75
N SER A 106 -15.07 -23.07 13.51
CA SER A 106 -14.70 -24.46 13.22
C SER A 106 -13.26 -24.74 13.67
N LYS A 107 -12.86 -26.00 13.62
CA LYS A 107 -11.43 -26.34 13.62
C LYS A 107 -10.72 -25.74 12.40
N GLN A 108 -9.40 -25.68 12.47
CA GLN A 108 -8.55 -25.34 11.34
C GLN A 108 -8.44 -26.54 10.40
N TYR A 109 -8.84 -26.34 9.15
CA TYR A 109 -8.77 -27.32 8.07
C TYR A 109 -7.48 -27.11 7.28
N PRO A 110 -6.67 -28.15 7.04
CA PRO A 110 -5.51 -28.08 6.15
C PRO A 110 -5.91 -27.58 4.77
N TYR A 111 -5.22 -26.53 4.31
CA TYR A 111 -5.53 -25.83 3.08
C TYR A 111 -4.25 -25.59 2.27
N TYR A 112 -4.10 -26.33 1.17
CA TYR A 112 -2.93 -26.28 0.31
C TYR A 112 -3.26 -25.47 -0.93
N HIS A 113 -2.52 -24.41 -1.19
CA HIS A 113 -2.83 -23.46 -2.26
C HIS A 113 -1.59 -22.94 -2.96
N GLN A 114 -1.79 -22.42 -4.16
CA GLN A 114 -0.73 -21.83 -4.99
C GLN A 114 -1.34 -20.76 -5.89
N ASP A 115 -0.49 -19.86 -6.35
CA ASP A 115 -0.90 -18.81 -7.27
C ASP A 115 -1.37 -19.41 -8.60
N ASN A 116 -2.46 -18.87 -9.14
CA ASN A 116 -2.99 -19.18 -10.47
C ASN A 116 -3.33 -20.66 -10.74
N GLY A 117 -3.43 -21.48 -9.69
CA GLY A 117 -3.80 -22.90 -9.79
C GLY A 117 -4.84 -23.30 -8.76
N PRO A 118 -5.50 -24.47 -8.94
CA PRO A 118 -6.42 -25.00 -7.94
C PRO A 118 -5.69 -25.31 -6.63
N GLY A 119 -6.42 -25.24 -5.51
CA GLY A 119 -5.96 -25.66 -4.20
C GLY A 119 -6.64 -26.95 -3.72
N TYR A 120 -6.35 -27.33 -2.48
CA TYR A 120 -6.91 -28.49 -1.81
C TYR A 120 -7.29 -28.14 -0.38
N LEU A 121 -8.45 -28.57 0.07
CA LEU A 121 -8.95 -28.38 1.43
C LEU A 121 -9.32 -29.74 2.02
N GLU A 122 -8.71 -30.13 3.13
CA GLU A 122 -9.05 -31.38 3.82
C GLU A 122 -10.22 -31.13 4.77
N LEU A 123 -11.37 -31.72 4.49
CA LEU A 123 -12.57 -31.71 5.33
C LEU A 123 -12.75 -33.07 6.01
N GLU A 124 -13.83 -33.25 6.79
CA GLU A 124 -14.09 -34.51 7.50
C GLU A 124 -14.24 -35.73 6.58
N ASP A 125 -14.72 -35.55 5.34
CA ASP A 125 -14.95 -36.61 4.35
C ASP A 125 -13.81 -36.76 3.33
N GLY A 126 -12.69 -36.05 3.52
CA GLY A 126 -11.48 -36.19 2.72
C GLY A 126 -11.01 -34.89 2.08
N TRP A 127 -10.24 -35.00 1.00
CA TRP A 127 -9.69 -33.84 0.29
C TRP A 127 -10.66 -33.31 -0.74
N HIS A 128 -10.78 -32.00 -0.84
CA HIS A 128 -11.64 -31.31 -1.80
C HIS A 128 -10.83 -30.34 -2.65
N GLN A 129 -11.14 -30.24 -3.93
CA GLN A 129 -10.48 -29.29 -4.82
C GLN A 129 -11.06 -27.89 -4.60
N VAL A 130 -10.17 -26.90 -4.41
CA VAL A 130 -10.50 -25.49 -4.25
C VAL A 130 -10.24 -24.76 -5.57
N PRO A 131 -11.19 -23.96 -6.09
CA PRO A 131 -11.00 -23.20 -7.32
C PRO A 131 -9.87 -22.16 -7.23
N ALA A 132 -9.09 -22.01 -8.30
CA ALA A 132 -7.99 -21.02 -8.36
C ALA A 132 -8.47 -19.58 -8.06
N ALA A 133 -9.68 -19.23 -8.50
CA ALA A 133 -10.28 -17.92 -8.22
C ALA A 133 -10.45 -17.65 -6.72
N PHE A 134 -10.80 -18.66 -5.92
CA PHE A 134 -10.88 -18.51 -4.47
C PHE A 134 -9.49 -18.20 -3.89
N ASN A 135 -8.47 -18.96 -4.28
CA ASN A 135 -7.09 -18.78 -3.82
C ASN A 135 -6.60 -17.34 -4.10
N SER A 136 -6.73 -16.87 -5.34
CA SER A 136 -6.29 -15.53 -5.75
C SER A 136 -7.03 -14.41 -4.98
N ARG A 137 -8.33 -14.55 -4.77
CA ARG A 137 -9.12 -13.55 -4.03
C ARG A 137 -8.79 -13.55 -2.54
N LEU A 138 -8.58 -14.73 -1.94
CA LEU A 138 -8.22 -14.84 -0.52
C LEU A 138 -6.82 -14.25 -0.26
N ALA A 139 -5.84 -14.57 -1.12
CA ALA A 139 -4.49 -14.01 -1.05
C ALA A 139 -4.50 -12.47 -1.18
N THR A 140 -5.41 -11.93 -2.02
CA THR A 140 -5.63 -10.48 -2.12
C THR A 140 -6.23 -9.92 -0.84
N LEU A 141 -7.27 -10.56 -0.27
CA LEU A 141 -7.93 -10.11 0.97
C LEU A 141 -6.97 -10.04 2.17
N ALA A 142 -5.99 -10.95 2.24
CA ALA A 142 -4.97 -10.93 3.30
C ALA A 142 -4.17 -9.62 3.38
N GLN A 143 -4.16 -8.82 2.29
CA GLN A 143 -3.51 -7.52 2.24
C GLN A 143 -4.41 -6.37 2.72
N TYR A 144 -5.69 -6.64 2.98
CA TYR A 144 -6.72 -5.67 3.37
C TYR A 144 -7.46 -6.11 4.65
N PRO A 145 -6.80 -6.13 5.82
CA PRO A 145 -7.40 -6.56 7.09
C PRO A 145 -8.62 -5.74 7.53
N GLU A 146 -8.81 -4.52 6.99
CA GLU A 146 -9.96 -3.64 7.30
C GLU A 146 -11.11 -3.78 6.28
N ALA A 147 -11.03 -4.74 5.36
CA ALA A 147 -12.02 -4.92 4.32
C ALA A 147 -13.43 -5.24 4.85
N THR A 148 -14.45 -4.64 4.24
CA THR A 148 -15.86 -4.84 4.61
C THR A 148 -16.78 -4.75 3.40
N SER A 149 -17.93 -5.43 3.48
CA SER A 149 -19.05 -5.30 2.55
C SER A 149 -19.83 -4.00 2.71
N ASN A 150 -19.56 -3.21 3.76
CA ASN A 150 -20.23 -1.93 3.99
C ASN A 150 -19.81 -0.88 2.94
N VAL A 151 -20.45 -0.92 1.78
CA VAL A 151 -20.23 -0.03 0.64
C VAL A 151 -21.34 1.00 0.58
N ASP A 152 -21.01 2.22 0.15
CA ASP A 152 -22.01 3.28 -0.01
C ASP A 152 -22.81 3.03 -1.31
N PRO A 153 -24.15 2.93 -1.26
CA PRO A 153 -24.96 2.68 -2.46
C PRO A 153 -24.80 3.75 -3.54
N ALA A 154 -24.54 5.00 -3.17
CA ALA A 154 -24.29 6.08 -4.13
C ALA A 154 -22.95 5.89 -4.85
N ASP A 155 -21.90 5.45 -4.13
CA ASP A 155 -20.60 5.14 -4.72
C ASP A 155 -20.70 3.93 -5.66
N VAL A 156 -21.47 2.90 -5.28
CA VAL A 156 -21.78 1.74 -6.14
C VAL A 156 -22.48 2.18 -7.42
N ALA A 157 -23.54 2.99 -7.30
CA ALA A 157 -24.31 3.46 -8.46
C ALA A 157 -23.44 4.33 -9.38
N PHE A 158 -22.58 5.18 -8.82
CA PHE A 158 -21.68 6.04 -9.58
C PHE A 158 -20.62 5.24 -10.34
N LEU A 159 -19.89 4.34 -9.66
CA LEU A 159 -18.85 3.53 -10.30
C LEU A 159 -19.41 2.61 -11.40
N LYS A 160 -20.62 2.09 -11.21
CA LYS A 160 -21.30 1.25 -12.20
C LYS A 160 -21.58 1.98 -13.52
N GLN A 161 -21.79 3.30 -13.50
CA GLN A 161 -21.97 4.10 -14.73
C GLN A 161 -20.74 4.06 -15.64
N TYR A 162 -19.57 3.78 -15.06
CA TYR A 162 -18.29 3.67 -15.76
C TYR A 162 -17.84 2.21 -15.96
N GLY A 163 -18.68 1.24 -15.60
CA GLY A 163 -18.39 -0.19 -15.79
C GLY A 163 -17.58 -0.85 -14.68
N TRP A 164 -17.50 -0.23 -13.49
CA TRP A 164 -16.75 -0.76 -12.35
C TRP A 164 -17.68 -1.31 -11.27
N THR A 165 -17.37 -2.52 -10.80
CA THR A 165 -18.09 -3.19 -9.70
C THR A 165 -17.21 -3.24 -8.47
N ILE A 166 -17.75 -2.80 -7.33
CA ILE A 166 -17.06 -2.86 -6.05
C ILE A 166 -17.08 -4.29 -5.53
N PHE A 167 -15.90 -4.85 -5.27
CA PHE A 167 -15.78 -6.14 -4.60
C PHE A 167 -16.03 -5.99 -3.09
N TYR A 168 -15.29 -5.07 -2.44
CA TYR A 168 -15.46 -4.68 -1.05
C TYR A 168 -14.89 -3.27 -0.80
N LYS A 169 -15.29 -2.64 0.30
CA LYS A 169 -14.64 -1.43 0.81
C LYS A 169 -13.35 -1.81 1.53
N ILE A 170 -12.24 -1.20 1.13
CA ILE A 170 -10.94 -1.36 1.79
C ILE A 170 -10.92 -0.51 3.06
N LYS A 171 -11.21 0.79 2.92
CA LYS A 171 -11.13 1.73 4.04
C LYS A 171 -11.89 3.03 3.76
N THR A 172 -12.23 3.74 4.85
CA THR A 172 -12.67 5.14 4.82
C THR A 172 -11.60 6.00 5.46
N TYR A 173 -11.28 7.13 4.85
CA TYR A 173 -10.43 8.16 5.44
C TYR A 173 -11.23 9.45 5.62
N SER A 174 -10.85 10.24 6.60
CA SER A 174 -11.27 11.63 6.71
C SER A 174 -10.00 12.48 6.72
N GLY A 175 -9.95 13.50 5.88
CA GLY A 175 -8.75 14.31 5.72
C GLY A 175 -9.04 15.64 5.03
N ARG A 176 -8.09 16.57 5.14
CA ARG A 176 -8.18 17.87 4.51
C ARG A 176 -7.49 17.82 3.14
N LEU A 177 -8.17 18.29 2.09
CA LEU A 177 -7.53 18.51 0.79
C LEU A 177 -6.44 19.60 0.93
N PRO A 178 -5.37 19.57 0.12
CA PRO A 178 -4.35 20.61 0.16
C PRO A 178 -4.97 21.97 -0.15
N ASP A 179 -4.41 23.04 0.42
CA ASP A 179 -4.90 24.42 0.21
C ASP A 179 -4.68 24.89 -1.23
N LYS A 180 -3.64 24.37 -1.89
CA LYS A 180 -3.26 24.65 -3.27
C LYS A 180 -2.73 23.37 -3.90
N LEU A 181 -2.91 23.21 -5.20
CA LEU A 181 -2.29 22.14 -5.99
C LEU A 181 -0.89 22.56 -6.46
N LEU A 182 -0.12 23.24 -5.60
CA LEU A 182 1.21 23.76 -5.95
C LEU A 182 2.25 23.13 -5.03
N HIS A 183 3.23 22.45 -5.62
CA HIS A 183 4.30 21.75 -4.94
C HIS A 183 5.49 22.68 -4.69
N GLU A 184 5.88 22.79 -3.42
CA GLU A 184 7.06 23.55 -3.03
C GLU A 184 8.34 22.69 -3.11
N SER A 185 9.47 23.35 -3.34
CA SER A 185 10.78 22.73 -3.36
C SER A 185 11.05 21.91 -2.07
N GLY A 186 11.38 20.63 -2.26
CA GLY A 186 11.66 19.67 -1.19
C GLY A 186 10.45 19.20 -0.37
N GLU A 187 9.24 19.69 -0.67
CA GLU A 187 8.03 19.29 0.04
C GLU A 187 7.64 17.84 -0.29
N TYR A 188 6.96 17.16 0.62
CA TYR A 188 6.33 15.87 0.33
C TYR A 188 5.22 16.05 -0.73
N PRO A 189 5.15 15.23 -1.79
CA PRO A 189 4.43 15.57 -3.03
C PRO A 189 2.91 15.32 -2.97
N VAL A 190 2.25 15.65 -1.84
CA VAL A 190 0.79 15.53 -1.67
C VAL A 190 0.05 16.43 -2.66
N ALA A 191 0.53 17.65 -2.89
CA ALA A 191 -0.05 18.56 -3.87
C ALA A 191 -0.07 17.93 -5.28
N LEU A 192 1.01 17.25 -5.67
CA LEU A 192 1.10 16.56 -6.97
C LEU A 192 0.18 15.34 -7.04
N TYR A 193 0.04 14.59 -5.94
CA TYR A 193 -0.92 13.49 -5.86
C TYR A 193 -2.34 13.96 -6.18
N TYR A 194 -2.81 15.01 -5.51
CA TYR A 194 -4.16 15.51 -5.76
C TYR A 194 -4.26 16.25 -7.10
N ALA A 195 -3.20 16.91 -7.58
CA ALA A 195 -3.20 17.53 -8.91
C ALA A 195 -3.40 16.49 -10.01
N TYR A 196 -2.63 15.41 -9.97
CA TYR A 196 -2.72 14.31 -10.94
C TYR A 196 -4.12 13.71 -10.95
N ASN A 197 -4.62 13.34 -9.77
CA ASN A 197 -5.92 12.69 -9.64
C ASN A 197 -7.09 13.65 -9.89
N ASN A 198 -6.88 14.97 -9.77
CA ASN A 198 -7.88 15.94 -10.20
C ASN A 198 -8.05 15.95 -11.73
N GLU A 199 -6.98 15.77 -12.51
CA GLU A 199 -7.12 15.61 -13.97
C GLU A 199 -7.92 14.35 -14.32
N LEU A 200 -7.67 13.25 -13.60
CA LEU A 200 -8.45 12.02 -13.76
C LEU A 200 -9.93 12.20 -13.39
N SER A 201 -10.19 12.99 -12.34
CA SER A 201 -11.55 13.34 -11.89
C SER A 201 -12.27 14.23 -12.90
N LYS A 202 -11.57 15.19 -13.53
CA LYS A 202 -12.13 16.07 -14.56
C LYS A 202 -12.57 15.31 -15.81
N ASP A 203 -11.88 14.22 -16.17
CA ASP A 203 -12.29 13.37 -17.28
C ASP A 203 -13.67 12.73 -17.07
N VAL A 204 -14.14 12.63 -15.82
CA VAL A 204 -15.48 12.13 -15.45
C VAL A 204 -16.44 13.23 -14.98
N GLY A 205 -16.13 14.49 -15.24
CA GLY A 205 -16.98 15.64 -14.93
C GLY A 205 -16.96 16.08 -13.46
N LEU A 206 -15.97 15.63 -12.69
CA LEU A 206 -15.74 16.03 -11.30
C LEU A 206 -14.59 17.05 -11.22
N ASP A 207 -14.49 17.81 -10.14
CA ASP A 207 -13.39 18.76 -9.93
C ASP A 207 -13.16 19.02 -8.44
N LEU A 208 -11.93 18.78 -8.00
CA LEU A 208 -11.48 19.00 -6.62
C LEU A 208 -11.15 20.48 -6.35
N THR A 209 -10.93 21.31 -7.37
CA THR A 209 -10.47 22.70 -7.20
C THR A 209 -11.37 23.56 -6.28
N PRO A 210 -12.72 23.50 -6.37
CA PRO A 210 -13.60 24.25 -5.46
C PRO A 210 -13.59 23.76 -4.00
N TYR A 211 -12.94 22.62 -3.73
CA TYR A 211 -12.93 21.96 -2.42
C TYR A 211 -11.55 21.96 -1.77
N LEU A 212 -10.53 22.57 -2.39
CA LEU A 212 -9.21 22.73 -1.80
C LEU A 212 -9.30 23.40 -0.43
N GLY A 213 -8.50 22.91 0.52
CA GLY A 213 -8.53 23.35 1.92
C GLY A 213 -9.74 22.89 2.75
N LYS A 214 -10.70 22.14 2.18
CA LYS A 214 -11.82 21.55 2.93
C LYS A 214 -11.50 20.16 3.48
N ASN A 215 -12.23 19.78 4.53
CA ASN A 215 -12.28 18.40 5.00
C ASN A 215 -13.20 17.58 4.09
N VAL A 216 -12.72 16.41 3.68
CA VAL A 216 -13.44 15.46 2.83
C VAL A 216 -13.38 14.07 3.42
N GLN A 217 -14.33 13.23 3.02
CA GLN A 217 -14.27 11.79 3.23
C GLN A 217 -13.72 11.13 1.97
N ILE A 218 -12.85 10.14 2.13
CA ILE A 218 -12.32 9.35 1.01
C ILE A 218 -12.66 7.89 1.24
N ASN A 219 -13.37 7.29 0.30
CA ASN A 219 -13.65 5.86 0.30
C ASN A 219 -12.70 5.17 -0.69
N LEU A 220 -12.03 4.13 -0.22
CA LEU A 220 -11.16 3.28 -1.04
C LEU A 220 -11.82 1.91 -1.20
N TYR A 221 -11.99 1.47 -2.44
CA TYR A 221 -12.70 0.25 -2.80
C TYR A 221 -11.81 -0.70 -3.58
N LYS A 222 -11.95 -2.00 -3.33
CA LYS A 222 -11.42 -3.03 -4.22
C LYS A 222 -12.38 -3.24 -5.38
N LEU A 223 -11.87 -3.36 -6.59
CA LEU A 223 -12.67 -3.62 -7.79
C LEU A 223 -12.67 -5.10 -8.16
N GLU A 224 -13.74 -5.54 -8.84
CA GLU A 224 -13.84 -6.90 -9.39
C GLU A 224 -13.11 -7.04 -10.72
N GLU A 225 -13.28 -6.04 -11.58
CA GLU A 225 -12.69 -5.97 -12.91
C GLU A 225 -11.19 -5.60 -12.85
N PRO A 226 -10.38 -6.13 -13.78
CA PRO A 226 -8.98 -5.74 -13.90
C PRO A 226 -8.85 -4.30 -14.44
N LEU A 227 -7.79 -3.60 -14.04
CA LEU A 227 -7.40 -2.33 -14.67
C LEU A 227 -7.07 -2.53 -16.15
N PRO A 228 -7.08 -1.45 -16.97
CA PRO A 228 -6.76 -1.52 -18.39
C PRO A 228 -5.41 -2.19 -18.72
N ALA A 229 -5.27 -2.70 -19.94
CA ALA A 229 -4.14 -3.53 -20.37
C ALA A 229 -2.76 -2.85 -20.22
N PHE A 230 -2.68 -1.52 -20.29
CA PHE A 230 -1.42 -0.79 -20.08
C PHE A 230 -0.90 -0.88 -18.63
N MET A 231 -1.74 -1.32 -17.68
CA MET A 231 -1.35 -1.51 -16.28
C MET A 231 -0.68 -2.85 -16.01
N LYS A 232 -0.45 -3.70 -17.02
CA LYS A 232 0.30 -4.95 -16.83
C LYS A 232 1.66 -4.70 -16.16
N PRO A 233 2.08 -5.52 -15.19
CA PRO A 233 1.41 -6.75 -14.70
C PRO A 233 0.38 -6.51 -13.58
N ARG A 234 0.07 -5.26 -13.22
CA ARG A 234 -0.70 -4.89 -12.02
C ARG A 234 -2.21 -4.72 -12.26
N GLN A 235 -2.74 -5.36 -13.29
CA GLN A 235 -4.15 -5.20 -13.65
C GLN A 235 -5.09 -5.62 -12.50
N ASP A 236 -4.74 -6.69 -11.78
CA ASP A 236 -5.54 -7.22 -10.69
C ASP A 236 -5.41 -6.42 -9.38
N ALA A 237 -4.52 -5.42 -9.32
CA ALA A 237 -4.34 -4.56 -8.16
C ALA A 237 -5.41 -3.45 -8.06
N GLY A 238 -6.27 -3.31 -9.07
CA GLY A 238 -7.25 -2.22 -9.21
C GLY A 238 -8.03 -1.88 -7.94
N ARG A 239 -7.99 -0.60 -7.58
CA ARG A 239 -8.81 0.03 -6.54
C ARG A 239 -9.52 1.25 -7.15
N ALA A 240 -10.67 1.60 -6.60
CA ALA A 240 -11.33 2.88 -6.89
C ALA A 240 -11.24 3.78 -5.67
N VAL A 241 -10.97 5.06 -5.93
CA VAL A 241 -10.98 6.11 -4.91
C VAL A 241 -12.16 7.03 -5.20
N ILE A 242 -12.98 7.28 -4.17
CA ILE A 242 -14.09 8.25 -4.21
C ILE A 242 -13.86 9.29 -3.13
N VAL A 243 -13.86 10.57 -3.50
CA VAL A 243 -13.75 11.71 -2.59
C VAL A 243 -15.11 12.38 -2.45
N ARG A 244 -15.52 12.65 -1.21
CA ARG A 244 -16.84 13.21 -0.88
C ARG A 244 -16.73 14.47 -0.02
N ASP A 245 -17.51 15.49 -0.38
CA ASP A 245 -17.81 16.66 0.47
C ASP A 245 -19.27 16.52 0.94
N GLY A 246 -19.46 16.02 2.15
CA GLY A 246 -20.77 15.57 2.62
C GLY A 246 -21.33 14.44 1.75
N ASP A 247 -22.55 14.61 1.24
CA ASP A 247 -23.24 13.63 0.39
C ASP A 247 -22.85 13.70 -1.09
N LYS A 248 -21.96 14.63 -1.47
CA LYS A 248 -21.58 14.86 -2.85
C LYS A 248 -20.26 14.18 -3.18
N ILE A 249 -20.23 13.39 -4.26
CA ILE A 249 -18.98 12.93 -4.87
C ILE A 249 -18.33 14.12 -5.60
N VAL A 250 -17.10 14.45 -5.23
CA VAL A 250 -16.36 15.61 -5.75
C VAL A 250 -15.07 15.23 -6.49
N GLY A 251 -14.59 14.00 -6.33
CA GLY A 251 -13.48 13.44 -7.09
C GLY A 251 -13.56 11.92 -7.14
N ALA A 252 -13.05 11.34 -8.23
CA ALA A 252 -13.02 9.89 -8.40
C ALA A 252 -11.98 9.45 -9.43
N TRP A 253 -11.25 8.38 -9.14
CA TRP A 253 -10.24 7.81 -10.04
C TRP A 253 -9.96 6.35 -9.73
N LEU A 254 -9.26 5.68 -10.65
CA LEU A 254 -8.70 4.34 -10.45
C LEU A 254 -7.25 4.45 -10.02
N ASP A 255 -6.85 3.57 -9.12
CA ASP A 255 -5.48 3.44 -8.67
C ASP A 255 -5.04 1.95 -8.64
N ALA A 256 -3.74 1.69 -8.54
CA ALA A 256 -3.16 0.33 -8.55
C ALA A 256 -2.41 -0.08 -7.27
N GLY A 257 -2.55 0.66 -6.16
CA GLY A 257 -1.81 0.37 -4.92
C GLY A 257 -0.29 0.52 -5.02
N GLY A 258 0.45 -0.04 -4.05
CA GLY A 258 1.92 -0.01 -4.06
C GLY A 258 2.51 -0.95 -5.12
N PRO A 259 3.69 -0.64 -5.70
CA PRO A 259 4.58 0.48 -5.42
C PRO A 259 4.33 1.74 -6.28
N ASP A 260 3.24 1.80 -7.05
CA ASP A 260 2.92 2.96 -7.90
C ASP A 260 1.40 3.04 -8.17
N ALA A 261 0.69 3.90 -7.45
CA ALA A 261 -0.76 3.86 -7.50
C ALA A 261 -1.36 4.61 -8.68
N PHE A 262 -0.62 5.48 -9.39
CA PHE A 262 -1.20 6.25 -10.48
C PHE A 262 -1.62 5.33 -11.64
N ALA A 263 -2.94 5.19 -11.83
CA ALA A 263 -3.49 4.36 -12.89
C ALA A 263 -4.19 5.20 -13.96
N CYS A 264 -5.47 5.53 -13.79
CA CYS A 264 -6.26 6.22 -14.81
C CYS A 264 -7.61 6.74 -14.30
N SER A 265 -8.29 7.52 -15.14
CA SER A 265 -9.68 7.92 -14.90
C SER A 265 -10.62 6.72 -14.88
N LEU A 266 -11.87 6.90 -14.43
CA LEU A 266 -12.87 5.83 -14.52
C LEU A 266 -13.22 5.45 -15.97
N LYS A 267 -12.85 6.27 -16.96
CA LYS A 267 -12.95 5.94 -18.40
C LYS A 267 -11.75 5.17 -18.93
N GLY A 268 -10.77 4.83 -18.07
CA GLY A 268 -9.57 4.09 -18.44
C GLY A 268 -8.52 4.91 -19.20
N ARG A 269 -8.55 6.25 -19.09
CA ARG A 269 -7.59 7.15 -19.76
C ARG A 269 -6.50 7.61 -18.81
N ARG A 270 -5.26 7.66 -19.30
CA ARG A 270 -4.08 8.16 -18.58
C ARG A 270 -4.00 9.69 -18.63
N LEU A 271 -3.15 10.25 -17.77
CA LEU A 271 -2.90 11.69 -17.70
C LEU A 271 -2.61 12.31 -19.07
N GLU A 272 -1.70 11.71 -19.85
CA GLU A 272 -1.29 12.23 -21.15
C GLU A 272 -2.44 12.20 -22.16
N GLU A 273 -3.30 11.18 -22.09
CA GLU A 273 -4.46 11.05 -22.96
C GLU A 273 -5.53 12.09 -22.62
N ILE A 274 -5.67 12.44 -21.34
CA ILE A 274 -6.65 13.44 -20.85
C ILE A 274 -6.18 14.86 -21.13
N THR A 275 -4.90 15.15 -20.83
CA THR A 275 -4.36 16.52 -20.83
C THR A 275 -3.66 16.90 -22.13
N GLY A 276 -3.27 15.92 -22.96
CA GLY A 276 -2.45 16.12 -24.16
C GLY A 276 -1.01 16.54 -23.87
N LYS A 277 -0.56 16.45 -22.61
CA LYS A 277 0.77 16.89 -22.15
C LYS A 277 1.57 15.69 -21.68
N SER A 278 2.88 15.70 -21.94
CA SER A 278 3.81 14.81 -21.26
C SER A 278 3.87 15.09 -19.76
N TRP A 279 4.38 14.14 -18.97
CA TRP A 279 4.61 14.33 -17.53
C TRP A 279 5.35 15.64 -17.21
N GLY A 280 6.44 15.94 -17.93
CA GLY A 280 7.26 17.12 -17.71
C GLY A 280 6.51 18.43 -17.97
N GLU A 281 5.77 18.51 -19.08
CA GLU A 281 4.94 19.68 -19.42
C GLU A 281 3.77 19.86 -18.46
N TRP A 282 3.20 18.77 -17.97
CA TRP A 282 2.10 18.79 -17.01
C TRP A 282 2.59 19.23 -15.63
N VAL A 283 3.63 18.60 -15.10
CA VAL A 283 4.10 18.84 -13.72
C VAL A 283 4.66 20.25 -13.55
N ASP A 284 5.22 20.84 -14.61
CA ASP A 284 5.75 22.21 -14.61
C ASP A 284 4.72 23.26 -14.18
N GLN A 285 3.43 23.03 -14.45
CA GLN A 285 2.33 23.93 -14.05
C GLN A 285 2.04 23.91 -12.56
N TYR A 286 2.52 22.88 -11.86
CA TYR A 286 2.23 22.61 -10.46
C TYR A 286 3.46 22.81 -9.56
N ILE A 287 4.54 23.41 -10.08
CA ILE A 287 5.75 23.75 -9.31
C ILE A 287 5.71 25.23 -8.89
N ASP A 288 6.04 25.52 -7.63
CA ASP A 288 6.22 26.91 -7.18
C ASP A 288 7.54 27.52 -7.66
N HIS A 289 7.58 27.96 -8.92
CA HIS A 289 8.74 28.60 -9.54
C HIS A 289 9.20 29.90 -8.85
N ARG A 290 8.41 30.45 -7.93
CA ARG A 290 8.79 31.66 -7.19
C ARG A 290 9.66 31.33 -5.98
N ASN A 291 9.63 30.08 -5.51
CA ASN A 291 10.42 29.59 -4.39
C ASN A 291 11.92 29.81 -4.64
N GLU A 292 12.62 30.37 -3.65
CA GLU A 292 14.04 30.75 -3.78
C GLU A 292 14.95 29.53 -3.97
N GLN A 293 14.65 28.42 -3.28
CA GLN A 293 15.40 27.18 -3.44
C GLN A 293 15.17 26.57 -4.82
N GLU A 294 13.95 26.60 -5.36
CA GLU A 294 13.67 26.10 -6.71
C GLU A 294 14.50 26.87 -7.75
N LYS A 295 14.51 28.20 -7.66
CA LYS A 295 15.31 29.07 -8.53
C LYS A 295 16.81 28.76 -8.41
N LEU A 296 17.32 28.62 -7.18
CA LEU A 296 18.72 28.33 -6.94
C LEU A 296 19.15 27.00 -7.60
N ILE A 297 18.42 25.92 -7.34
CA ILE A 297 18.79 24.60 -7.85
C ILE A 297 18.54 24.52 -9.37
N SER A 298 17.58 25.28 -9.93
CA SER A 298 17.33 25.31 -11.39
C SER A 298 18.52 25.81 -12.22
N GLN A 299 19.40 26.60 -11.61
CA GLN A 299 20.59 27.17 -12.26
C GLN A 299 21.83 26.28 -12.13
N MET A 300 21.75 25.21 -11.33
CA MET A 300 22.89 24.33 -11.08
C MET A 300 23.18 23.43 -12.28
N ASN A 301 24.46 23.18 -12.51
CA ASN A 301 24.90 22.09 -13.36
C ASN A 301 24.69 20.74 -12.64
N PRO A 302 24.71 19.60 -13.35
CA PRO A 302 24.45 18.29 -12.76
C PRO A 302 25.35 17.94 -11.58
N GLU A 303 26.65 18.24 -11.68
CA GLU A 303 27.64 17.95 -10.64
C GLU A 303 27.31 18.70 -9.35
N LYS A 304 26.92 19.98 -9.45
CA LYS A 304 26.55 20.78 -8.29
C LYS A 304 25.26 20.30 -7.63
N VAL A 305 24.29 19.77 -8.40
CA VAL A 305 23.08 19.14 -7.84
C VAL A 305 23.45 17.92 -6.98
N ILE A 306 24.37 17.08 -7.44
CA ILE A 306 24.86 15.90 -6.68
C ILE A 306 25.57 16.35 -5.40
N GLU A 307 26.44 17.36 -5.48
CA GLU A 307 27.11 17.92 -4.30
C GLU A 307 26.09 18.45 -3.29
N THR A 308 25.15 19.29 -3.73
CA THR A 308 24.12 19.88 -2.88
C THR A 308 23.23 18.81 -2.23
N TYR A 309 22.90 17.73 -2.93
CA TYR A 309 22.18 16.60 -2.35
C TYR A 309 22.93 15.97 -1.17
N TYR A 310 24.22 15.65 -1.33
CA TYR A 310 25.01 15.05 -0.24
C TYR A 310 25.37 16.05 0.87
N GLU A 311 25.65 17.31 0.54
CA GLU A 311 25.84 18.39 1.52
C GLU A 311 24.59 18.53 2.41
N ALA A 312 23.40 18.50 1.81
CA ALA A 312 22.14 18.55 2.55
C ALA A 312 21.96 17.35 3.49
N ILE A 313 22.30 16.13 3.04
CA ILE A 313 22.27 14.92 3.89
C ILE A 313 23.25 15.05 5.06
N ASP A 314 24.47 15.52 4.80
CA ASP A 314 25.50 15.72 5.84
C ASP A 314 24.99 16.69 6.91
N HIS A 315 24.40 17.80 6.48
CA HIS A 315 23.81 18.84 7.34
C HIS A 315 22.43 18.50 7.93
N LYS A 316 21.88 17.30 7.69
CA LYS A 316 20.58 16.86 8.20
C LYS A 316 19.41 17.72 7.71
N ASP A 317 19.49 18.13 6.45
CA ASP A 317 18.47 18.88 5.73
C ASP A 317 17.82 18.01 4.63
N PRO A 318 16.90 17.10 4.98
CA PRO A 318 16.23 16.25 4.00
C PRO A 318 15.40 17.05 3.00
N ARG A 319 14.91 18.24 3.38
CA ARG A 319 14.12 19.08 2.46
C ARG A 319 14.98 19.54 1.29
N THR A 320 16.19 20.02 1.54
CA THR A 320 17.12 20.38 0.45
C THR A 320 17.57 19.16 -0.35
N ALA A 321 17.76 18.00 0.29
CA ALA A 321 18.08 16.76 -0.44
C ALA A 321 16.95 16.40 -1.44
N HIS A 322 15.69 16.38 -0.99
CA HIS A 322 14.55 16.11 -1.88
C HIS A 322 14.30 17.21 -2.92
N ALA A 323 14.70 18.45 -2.64
CA ALA A 323 14.65 19.53 -3.63
C ALA A 323 15.58 19.29 -4.84
N CYS A 324 16.63 18.48 -4.67
CA CYS A 324 17.51 18.07 -5.75
C CYS A 324 16.92 16.97 -6.64
N GLU A 325 15.78 16.37 -6.29
CA GLU A 325 15.17 15.24 -7.00
C GLU A 325 14.13 15.66 -8.05
N THR A 326 13.91 14.84 -9.08
CA THR A 326 12.82 15.06 -10.04
C THR A 326 11.48 14.85 -9.36
N ARG A 327 10.42 15.53 -9.83
CA ARG A 327 9.07 15.33 -9.28
C ARG A 327 8.58 13.92 -9.53
N ARG A 328 8.97 13.32 -10.66
CA ARG A 328 8.76 11.89 -10.95
C ARG A 328 9.35 11.01 -9.86
N ARG A 329 10.59 11.26 -9.43
CA ARG A 329 11.21 10.53 -8.32
C ARG A 329 10.45 10.78 -7.03
N LEU A 330 10.11 12.04 -6.74
CA LEU A 330 9.39 12.39 -5.52
C LEU A 330 8.07 11.64 -5.36
N VAL A 331 7.25 11.56 -6.42
CA VAL A 331 5.96 10.86 -6.33
C VAL A 331 6.09 9.37 -6.08
N THR A 332 7.25 8.74 -6.34
CA THR A 332 7.47 7.34 -5.98
C THR A 332 7.43 7.12 -4.46
N TYR A 333 7.82 8.11 -3.66
CA TYR A 333 7.79 8.01 -2.19
C TYR A 333 6.36 7.92 -1.62
N LEU A 334 5.34 8.33 -2.40
CA LEU A 334 3.93 8.17 -2.04
C LEU A 334 3.52 6.70 -1.93
N PHE A 335 4.16 5.82 -2.71
CA PHE A 335 3.66 4.46 -2.93
C PHE A 335 4.69 3.37 -2.60
N ARG A 336 5.98 3.73 -2.51
CA ARG A 336 7.05 2.80 -2.15
C ARG A 336 6.81 2.19 -0.77
N ASN A 337 6.84 0.85 -0.70
CA ASN A 337 6.59 0.08 0.53
C ASN A 337 5.32 0.49 1.28
N MET A 338 4.31 1.00 0.56
CA MET A 338 3.07 1.51 1.13
C MET A 338 2.18 0.35 1.61
N ASP A 339 1.57 0.52 2.78
CA ASP A 339 0.47 -0.32 3.25
C ASP A 339 -0.73 -0.22 2.29
N ASN A 340 -1.26 -1.36 1.83
CA ASN A 340 -2.37 -1.41 0.87
C ASN A 340 -3.69 -0.80 1.40
N ASN A 341 -3.81 -0.62 2.72
CA ASN A 341 -4.89 0.10 3.39
C ASN A 341 -4.59 1.59 3.56
N ARG A 342 -3.68 2.14 2.75
CA ARG A 342 -3.42 3.57 2.61
C ARG A 342 -3.69 4.03 1.19
N LEU A 343 -4.03 5.31 1.10
CA LEU A 343 -4.11 6.02 -0.17
C LEU A 343 -2.70 6.32 -0.72
N TYR A 344 -1.82 6.79 0.16
CA TYR A 344 -0.39 7.05 -0.04
C TYR A 344 0.31 7.06 1.34
N ASN A 345 1.64 7.00 1.38
CA ASN A 345 2.45 7.24 2.58
C ASN A 345 2.36 8.72 3.00
N TYR A 346 2.26 9.04 4.29
CA TYR A 346 1.96 10.42 4.71
C TYR A 346 3.17 11.36 4.78
N SER A 347 4.39 10.85 4.67
CA SER A 347 5.62 11.63 4.72
C SER A 347 6.81 10.82 4.20
N TYR A 348 7.96 11.49 4.07
CA TYR A 348 9.23 10.81 3.77
C TYR A 348 9.71 9.88 4.89
N ALA A 349 9.17 9.99 6.12
CA ALA A 349 9.72 9.31 7.30
C ALA A 349 9.92 7.79 7.14
N THR A 350 8.99 7.10 6.47
CA THR A 350 9.11 5.65 6.23
C THR A 350 10.27 5.31 5.29
N ASN A 351 10.51 6.13 4.26
CA ASN A 351 11.58 5.89 3.30
C ASN A 351 12.92 6.41 3.83
N ASP A 352 12.93 7.59 4.44
CA ASP A 352 14.16 8.22 4.91
C ASP A 352 14.77 7.53 6.12
N ALA A 353 13.97 6.83 6.93
CA ALA A 353 14.46 6.13 8.14
C ALA A 353 15.63 5.18 7.84
N ASP A 354 15.64 4.60 6.64
CA ASP A 354 16.67 3.67 6.16
C ASP A 354 17.59 4.30 5.10
N GLU A 355 17.24 5.48 4.57
CA GLU A 355 17.98 6.24 3.56
C GLU A 355 18.59 7.54 4.13
N ILE A 356 18.05 8.71 3.79
CA ILE A 356 18.61 10.02 4.14
C ILE A 356 18.85 10.16 5.65
N ASN A 357 17.90 9.76 6.50
CA ASN A 357 18.02 9.89 7.96
C ASN A 357 18.90 8.80 8.60
N ASN A 358 19.23 7.74 7.88
CA ASN A 358 20.19 6.73 8.33
C ASN A 358 21.64 7.20 8.12
N ILE A 359 21.89 8.16 7.23
CA ILE A 359 23.22 8.70 6.95
C ILE A 359 23.59 9.77 7.99
N THR A 360 24.62 9.50 8.79
CA THR A 360 25.15 10.45 9.78
C THR A 360 26.13 11.44 9.20
N ARG A 361 26.90 11.02 8.20
CA ARG A 361 27.86 11.86 7.47
C ARG A 361 27.90 11.46 6.00
N ALA A 362 28.03 12.42 5.11
CA ALA A 362 28.28 12.18 3.69
C ALA A 362 29.28 13.20 3.14
N ARG A 363 30.24 12.72 2.34
CA ARG A 363 31.19 13.58 1.63
C ARG A 363 31.45 13.05 0.24
N VAL A 364 31.14 13.84 -0.77
CA VAL A 364 31.51 13.53 -2.15
C VAL A 364 33.03 13.57 -2.29
N ILE A 365 33.61 12.49 -2.82
CA ILE A 365 35.03 12.36 -3.09
C ILE A 365 35.30 12.65 -4.57
N ARG A 366 34.46 12.11 -5.46
CA ARG A 366 34.67 12.21 -6.90
C ARG A 366 33.36 12.05 -7.67
N ILE A 367 33.16 12.87 -8.69
CA ILE A 367 32.05 12.77 -9.66
C ILE A 367 32.66 12.56 -11.04
N GLN A 368 32.26 11.50 -11.74
CA GLN A 368 32.75 11.20 -13.09
C GLN A 368 31.56 10.89 -14.02
N PRO A 369 31.45 11.53 -15.19
CA PRO A 369 30.49 11.11 -16.20
C PRO A 369 30.70 9.64 -16.55
N TYR A 370 29.61 8.89 -16.75
CA TYR A 370 29.69 7.54 -17.34
C TYR A 370 28.65 7.39 -18.44
N GLN A 371 28.99 6.62 -19.47
CA GLN A 371 28.05 6.21 -20.50
C GLN A 371 27.45 4.86 -20.09
N GLY A 372 26.16 4.88 -19.76
CA GLY A 372 25.40 3.65 -19.55
C GLY A 372 25.00 2.99 -20.88
N PRO A 373 24.49 1.75 -20.86
CA PRO A 373 23.94 1.12 -22.05
C PRO A 373 22.71 1.91 -22.54
N GLY A 374 22.62 2.13 -23.86
CA GLY A 374 21.49 2.79 -24.53
C GLY A 374 21.88 4.09 -25.27
N PRO A 375 20.94 4.66 -26.04
CA PRO A 375 21.19 5.91 -26.76
C PRO A 375 21.33 7.08 -25.78
N GLU A 376 22.24 8.00 -26.09
CA GLU A 376 22.34 9.26 -25.37
C GLU A 376 21.07 10.08 -25.57
N GLN A 377 20.54 10.61 -24.48
CA GLN A 377 19.39 11.52 -24.48
C GLN A 377 19.87 12.91 -24.01
N PRO A 378 19.57 14.00 -24.73
CA PRO A 378 20.10 15.32 -24.43
C PRO A 378 19.60 15.88 -23.09
N ASP A 379 18.47 15.38 -22.58
CA ASP A 379 17.88 15.73 -21.29
C ASP A 379 18.34 14.81 -20.15
N VAL A 380 19.22 13.85 -20.39
CA VAL A 380 19.71 12.88 -19.39
C VAL A 380 21.23 12.91 -19.30
N LYS A 381 21.76 12.90 -18.08
CA LYS A 381 23.18 12.72 -17.80
C LYS A 381 23.39 11.69 -16.72
N LYS A 382 24.48 10.94 -16.83
CA LYS A 382 24.80 9.81 -15.96
C LYS A 382 26.18 9.99 -15.34
N TYR A 383 26.27 9.78 -14.02
CA TYR A 383 27.48 9.99 -13.25
C TYR A 383 27.77 8.83 -12.31
N MET A 384 29.02 8.40 -12.26
CA MET A 384 29.55 7.55 -11.21
C MET A 384 30.11 8.47 -10.12
N VAL A 385 29.61 8.32 -8.90
CA VAL A 385 29.92 9.17 -7.76
C VAL A 385 30.55 8.32 -6.67
N GLU A 386 31.79 8.64 -6.31
CA GLU A 386 32.46 8.12 -5.12
C GLU A 386 32.13 9.05 -3.95
N VAL A 387 31.56 8.46 -2.90
CA VAL A 387 31.10 9.18 -1.70
C VAL A 387 31.55 8.41 -0.46
N ASP A 388 32.03 9.14 0.54
CA ASP A 388 32.40 8.62 1.85
C ASP A 388 31.23 8.85 2.80
N ILE A 389 30.55 7.77 3.22
CA ILE A 389 29.30 7.81 3.99
C ILE A 389 29.48 7.12 5.33
N ASN A 390 28.92 7.69 6.40
CA ASN A 390 28.71 6.97 7.66
C ASN A 390 27.23 6.74 7.88
N VAL A 391 26.85 5.53 8.30
CA VAL A 391 25.45 5.16 8.59
C VAL A 391 25.25 4.83 10.07
N ARG A 392 24.02 5.02 10.57
CA ARG A 392 23.63 4.59 11.92
C ARG A 392 23.44 3.08 12.00
N ARG A 393 22.86 2.50 10.95
CA ARG A 393 22.55 1.07 10.83
C ARG A 393 23.00 0.58 9.46
N VAL A 394 23.65 -0.58 9.43
CA VAL A 394 23.95 -1.29 8.19
C VAL A 394 22.66 -1.94 7.69
N ILE A 395 22.19 -1.49 6.52
CA ILE A 395 20.94 -1.99 5.91
C ILE A 395 21.28 -2.54 4.53
N THR A 396 21.57 -1.66 3.57
CA THR A 396 21.97 -2.01 2.20
C THR A 396 23.46 -1.76 1.92
N TYR A 397 24.15 -1.02 2.79
CA TYR A 397 25.57 -0.70 2.70
C TYR A 397 26.14 -0.33 4.07
N ASP A 398 27.44 -0.53 4.24
CA ASP A 398 28.19 -0.15 5.44
C ASP A 398 28.84 1.24 5.27
N SER A 399 29.33 1.79 6.38
CA SER A 399 30.11 3.02 6.40
C SER A 399 31.42 2.89 5.62
N GLY A 400 31.91 4.01 5.12
CA GLY A 400 33.12 4.13 4.32
C GLY A 400 32.85 4.55 2.88
N ARG A 401 33.80 4.26 2.00
CA ARG A 401 33.72 4.66 0.59
C ARG A 401 32.75 3.80 -0.18
N GLN A 402 31.83 4.46 -0.85
CA GLN A 402 30.74 3.89 -1.61
C GLN A 402 30.76 4.48 -3.02
N VAL A 403 30.50 3.63 -4.01
CA VAL A 403 30.24 4.08 -5.39
C VAL A 403 28.73 4.03 -5.63
N ARG A 404 28.18 5.11 -6.18
CA ARG A 404 26.77 5.23 -6.58
C ARG A 404 26.69 5.73 -8.01
N PHE A 405 25.65 5.32 -8.72
CA PHE A 405 25.39 5.75 -10.07
C PHE A 405 24.16 6.67 -10.06
N PHE A 406 24.35 7.89 -10.52
CA PHE A 406 23.34 8.93 -10.56
C PHE A 406 22.85 9.10 -11.98
N THR A 407 21.53 9.09 -12.16
CA THR A 407 20.88 9.59 -13.38
C THR A 407 20.28 10.95 -13.06
N LEU A 408 20.72 11.98 -13.77
CA LEU A 408 20.13 13.31 -13.72
C LEU A 408 19.32 13.58 -14.97
N ARG A 409 18.20 14.28 -14.79
CA ARG A 409 17.27 14.63 -15.86
C ARG A 409 16.90 16.10 -15.82
N ARG A 410 16.75 16.72 -16.98
CA ARG A 410 15.97 17.95 -17.16
C ARG A 410 14.52 17.57 -17.38
N GLU A 411 13.79 17.32 -16.30
CA GLU A 411 12.41 16.83 -16.33
C GLU A 411 11.44 17.84 -16.94
N THR A 412 11.67 19.12 -16.67
CA THR A 412 10.87 20.22 -17.19
C THR A 412 11.79 21.26 -17.87
N PRO A 413 11.23 22.15 -18.71
CA PRO A 413 11.99 23.23 -19.32
C PRO A 413 12.57 24.25 -18.31
N THR A 414 11.99 24.35 -17.11
CA THR A 414 12.20 25.47 -16.17
C THR A 414 13.00 25.06 -14.92
N THR A 415 12.95 23.80 -14.51
CA THR A 415 13.52 23.32 -13.24
C THR A 415 15.00 22.99 -13.31
N GLY A 416 15.64 23.04 -14.48
CA GLY A 416 17.04 22.65 -14.65
C GLY A 416 17.28 21.15 -14.40
N TRP A 417 18.51 20.79 -13.99
CA TRP A 417 18.89 19.40 -13.72
C TRP A 417 18.41 18.95 -12.34
N ARG A 418 17.88 17.73 -12.24
CA ARG A 418 17.48 17.08 -10.98
C ARG A 418 17.85 15.60 -11.00
N ILE A 419 17.97 14.99 -9.82
CA ILE A 419 18.26 13.57 -9.62
C ILE A 419 17.00 12.76 -9.92
N ASP A 420 17.05 11.96 -10.98
CA ASP A 420 15.99 11.05 -11.41
C ASP A 420 16.17 9.66 -10.76
N ASP A 421 17.42 9.21 -10.64
CA ASP A 421 17.74 7.94 -10.01
C ASP A 421 19.10 7.92 -9.29
N ILE A 422 19.20 7.08 -8.26
CA ILE A 422 20.43 6.75 -7.53
C ILE A 422 20.47 5.23 -7.33
N SER A 423 21.43 4.56 -7.96
CA SER A 423 21.57 3.11 -7.90
C SER A 423 22.94 2.67 -7.37
N THR A 424 23.06 1.40 -7.01
CA THR A 424 24.32 0.76 -6.59
C THR A 424 25.10 0.13 -7.74
N GLY A 425 24.54 0.12 -8.95
CA GLY A 425 25.15 -0.40 -10.18
C GLY A 425 24.74 0.42 -11.43
N PRO A 426 25.52 0.34 -12.52
CA PRO A 426 25.38 1.20 -13.70
C PRO A 426 24.12 0.99 -14.55
#